data_AF-A0A7J9NFF7-F1
#
_entry.id   AF-A0A7J9NFF7-F1
#
_cell.length_a   1.000
_cell.length_b   1.000
_cell.length_c   1.000
_cell.angle_alpha   90.00
_cell.angle_beta   90.00
_cell.angle_gamma   90.00
#
_symmetry.space_group_name_H-M   'P 1'
#
loop_
_entity.id
_entity.type
_entity.pdbx_description
1 polymer ?
#
loop_
_entity_poly.entity_id
_entity_poly.type
_entity_poly.pdbx_seq_one_letter_code
_entity_poly.pdbx_strand_id
1 'polypeptide(L)'
;MIIDFIADYYQNMEKYPVLSQVQPGYLAKLLPKSAPNIPEPIEAILHDIQQYIIPGITHWQSPNYFAYFHSSGSIAGFLGEVLSTGFNVVGFNWISSPAATELEFVTMDWLGQMLGLPQSFLFSGTGGGVIQGTTWSDQTHCALLKAAKVAGLESGLIPAFLCATMGTTSTTAVDPIRSLSEVTKEYGMWIHVDAAYAGSACICPEYRHFIDGVENVNSFSFNAHKWFFTTLDCCCLWVKDPGALTKSLSSSAEYLKNNASGSKQVVDYKDWQITLSRRFRSMKLWLVLRSYGVENLRNFLRSHVKMAIRFQQLVESDNRFEVVVPRNFAMVCFRVLPTSLKKEPNGCKIESGNIEAKLIDQEYANDFN
;
A
#
# COMPACT_ATOMS: atom_id res chain seq x y z
N MET A 1 -11.92 28.00 4.15
CA MET A 1 -11.28 28.12 2.81
C MET A 1 -10.71 26.79 2.31
N ILE A 2 -9.54 26.32 2.78
CA ILE A 2 -8.95 25.07 2.23
C ILE A 2 -9.82 23.83 2.49
N ILE A 3 -10.41 23.72 3.69
CA ILE A 3 -11.32 22.61 4.01
C ILE A 3 -12.55 22.63 3.12
N ASP A 4 -13.14 23.81 2.90
CA ASP A 4 -14.30 23.98 2.01
C ASP A 4 -13.94 23.63 0.56
N PHE A 5 -12.77 24.09 0.08
CA PHE A 5 -12.27 23.75 -1.25
C PHE A 5 -12.11 22.23 -1.45
N ILE A 6 -11.54 21.53 -0.46
CA ILE A 6 -11.40 20.07 -0.50
C ILE A 6 -12.77 19.39 -0.47
N ALA A 7 -13.70 19.87 0.36
CA ALA A 7 -15.07 19.35 0.41
C ALA A 7 -15.78 19.52 -0.94
N ASP A 8 -15.69 20.70 -1.55
CA ASP A 8 -16.23 20.99 -2.88
C ASP A 8 -15.59 20.11 -3.95
N TYR A 9 -14.29 19.84 -3.86
CA TYR A 9 -13.59 18.92 -4.74
C TYR A 9 -14.14 17.49 -4.65
N TYR A 10 -14.38 16.96 -3.44
CA TYR A 10 -15.02 15.65 -3.27
C TYR A 10 -16.47 15.62 -3.76
N GLN A 11 -17.24 16.70 -3.54
CA GLN A 11 -18.62 16.80 -4.04
C GLN A 11 -18.70 16.84 -5.57
N ASN A 12 -17.71 17.45 -6.23
CA ASN A 12 -17.69 17.64 -7.68
C ASN A 12 -16.82 16.61 -8.42
N MET A 13 -16.32 15.60 -7.73
CA MET A 13 -15.28 14.70 -8.23
C MET A 13 -15.64 13.97 -9.53
N GLU A 14 -16.91 13.56 -9.67
CA GLU A 14 -17.40 12.86 -10.87
C GLU A 14 -17.47 13.75 -12.12
N LYS A 15 -17.39 15.07 -11.97
CA LYS A 15 -17.35 16.00 -13.11
C LYS A 15 -16.00 16.02 -13.81
N TYR A 16 -14.94 15.59 -13.13
CA TYR A 16 -13.60 15.56 -13.70
C TYR A 16 -13.33 14.23 -14.43
N PRO A 17 -12.58 14.25 -15.55
CA PRO A 17 -12.15 13.01 -16.20
C PRO A 17 -11.22 12.25 -15.27
N VAL A 18 -11.47 10.95 -15.03
CA VAL A 18 -10.69 10.15 -14.06
C VAL A 18 -9.18 10.20 -14.36
N LEU A 19 -8.83 9.99 -15.64
CA LEU A 19 -7.46 10.11 -16.14
C LEU A 19 -7.22 11.53 -16.65
N SER A 20 -6.10 12.13 -16.21
CA SER A 20 -5.65 13.42 -16.71
C SER A 20 -5.38 13.37 -18.23
N GLN A 21 -5.73 14.44 -18.94
CA GLN A 21 -5.61 14.53 -20.40
C GLN A 21 -4.46 15.44 -20.86
N VAL A 22 -3.59 15.87 -19.93
CA VAL A 22 -2.48 16.77 -20.21
C VAL A 22 -1.29 16.04 -20.83
N GLN A 23 -0.46 16.78 -21.56
CA GLN A 23 0.78 16.25 -22.15
C GLN A 23 2.00 16.48 -21.22
N PRO A 24 3.05 15.64 -21.31
CA PRO A 24 4.29 15.87 -20.58
C PRO A 24 4.83 17.30 -20.76
N GLY A 25 5.19 17.93 -19.64
CA GLY A 25 5.70 19.31 -19.64
C GLY A 25 4.65 20.42 -19.75
N TYR A 26 3.34 20.13 -19.68
CA TYR A 26 2.29 21.18 -19.75
C TYR A 26 2.44 22.24 -18.65
N LEU A 27 2.70 21.84 -17.41
CA LEU A 27 2.66 22.74 -16.24
C LEU A 27 3.78 23.78 -16.27
N ALA A 28 4.98 23.40 -16.70
CA ALA A 28 6.14 24.29 -16.79
C ALA A 28 5.93 25.45 -17.78
N LYS A 29 4.98 25.31 -18.73
CA LYS A 29 4.61 26.37 -19.67
C LYS A 29 3.61 27.38 -19.07
N LEU A 30 2.90 26.98 -18.02
CA LEU A 30 1.84 27.77 -17.37
C LEU A 30 2.36 28.51 -16.13
N LEU A 31 3.39 27.98 -15.47
CA LEU A 31 3.96 28.57 -14.26
C LEU A 31 5.11 29.55 -14.57
N PRO A 32 5.38 30.53 -13.68
CA PRO A 32 6.56 31.38 -13.77
C PRO A 32 7.86 30.57 -13.76
N LYS A 33 8.90 31.08 -14.43
CA LYS A 33 10.22 30.42 -14.53
C LYS A 33 11.03 30.44 -13.23
N SER A 34 10.67 31.29 -12.28
CA SER A 34 11.35 31.47 -11.00
C SER A 34 10.34 31.70 -9.89
N ALA A 35 10.71 31.34 -8.66
CA ALA A 35 9.90 31.61 -7.48
C ALA A 35 9.66 33.12 -7.28
N PRO A 36 8.50 33.51 -6.72
CA PRO A 36 8.20 34.92 -6.46
C PRO A 36 9.09 35.48 -5.33
N ASN A 37 9.53 36.73 -5.46
CA ASN A 37 10.29 37.43 -4.42
C ASN A 37 9.40 37.99 -3.29
N ILE A 38 8.09 38.16 -3.57
CA ILE A 38 7.09 38.75 -2.68
C ILE A 38 5.97 37.72 -2.50
N PRO A 39 5.39 37.58 -1.30
CA PRO A 39 4.31 36.63 -1.06
C PRO A 39 3.07 36.91 -1.91
N GLU A 40 2.40 35.84 -2.32
CA GLU A 40 1.13 35.88 -3.03
C GLU A 40 -0.04 35.55 -2.09
N PRO A 41 -1.23 36.14 -2.31
CA PRO A 41 -2.41 35.83 -1.51
C PRO A 41 -2.88 34.38 -1.74
N ILE A 42 -3.39 33.72 -0.70
CA ILE A 42 -3.81 32.32 -0.76
C ILE A 42 -4.95 32.09 -1.76
N GLU A 43 -5.77 33.10 -2.00
CA GLU A 43 -6.86 33.11 -2.98
C GLU A 43 -6.31 32.95 -4.41
N ALA A 44 -5.20 33.62 -4.74
CA ALA A 44 -4.55 33.48 -6.03
C ALA A 44 -3.95 32.08 -6.20
N ILE A 45 -3.31 31.55 -5.15
CA ILE A 45 -2.77 30.19 -5.15
C ILE A 45 -3.88 29.15 -5.33
N LEU A 46 -5.02 29.30 -4.66
CA LEU A 46 -6.17 28.40 -4.83
C LEU A 46 -6.79 28.48 -6.23
N HIS A 47 -6.83 29.68 -6.81
CA HIS A 47 -7.24 29.87 -8.19
C HIS A 47 -6.31 29.12 -9.15
N ASP A 48 -5.00 29.21 -8.95
CA ASP A 48 -4.01 28.49 -9.76
C ASP A 48 -4.07 26.97 -9.57
N ILE A 49 -4.38 26.49 -8.36
CA ILE A 49 -4.65 25.06 -8.12
C ILE A 49 -5.86 24.61 -8.95
N GLN A 50 -6.94 25.37 -8.93
CA GLN A 50 -8.15 25.07 -9.72
C GLN A 50 -7.88 25.09 -11.23
N GLN A 51 -7.12 26.08 -11.71
CA GLN A 51 -6.91 26.32 -13.13
C GLN A 51 -5.81 25.45 -13.76
N TYR A 52 -4.71 25.22 -13.05
CA TYR A 52 -3.50 24.61 -13.60
C TYR A 52 -3.18 23.24 -13.00
N ILE A 53 -3.49 23.01 -11.73
CA ILE A 53 -3.13 21.75 -11.05
C ILE A 53 -4.22 20.69 -11.24
N ILE A 54 -5.48 21.01 -10.92
CA ILE A 54 -6.60 20.06 -11.02
C ILE A 54 -6.70 19.39 -12.39
N PRO A 55 -6.60 20.10 -13.54
CA PRO A 55 -6.65 19.45 -14.86
C PRO A 55 -5.53 18.43 -15.10
N GLY A 56 -4.42 18.54 -14.37
CA GLY A 56 -3.29 17.61 -14.44
C GLY A 56 -3.37 16.44 -13.46
N ILE A 57 -4.34 16.41 -12.55
CA ILE A 57 -4.49 15.34 -11.55
C ILE A 57 -5.25 14.16 -12.18
N THR A 58 -4.68 12.95 -12.10
CA THR A 58 -5.48 11.72 -12.21
C THR A 58 -6.22 11.52 -10.90
N HIS A 59 -7.55 11.45 -10.94
CA HIS A 59 -8.39 11.51 -9.75
C HIS A 59 -8.55 10.13 -9.09
N TRP A 60 -7.55 9.73 -8.30
CA TRP A 60 -7.52 8.47 -7.54
C TRP A 60 -8.71 8.25 -6.60
N GLN A 61 -9.32 9.34 -6.12
CA GLN A 61 -10.48 9.28 -5.22
C GLN A 61 -11.82 9.18 -5.97
N SER A 62 -11.82 9.26 -7.30
CA SER A 62 -13.04 9.18 -8.10
C SER A 62 -13.70 7.81 -7.90
N PRO A 63 -15.04 7.75 -7.76
CA PRO A 63 -15.75 6.46 -7.67
C PRO A 63 -15.61 5.62 -8.95
N ASN A 64 -15.19 6.23 -10.05
CA ASN A 64 -14.91 5.57 -11.33
C ASN A 64 -13.42 5.22 -11.51
N TYR A 65 -12.59 5.37 -10.47
CA TYR A 65 -11.18 4.98 -10.49
C TYR A 65 -11.01 3.50 -10.11
N PHE A 66 -10.73 2.67 -11.12
CA PHE A 66 -10.49 1.23 -10.97
C PHE A 66 -9.09 0.78 -11.42
N ALA A 67 -8.17 1.74 -11.61
CA ALA A 67 -6.78 1.43 -11.99
C ALA A 67 -5.93 1.09 -10.76
N TYR A 68 -4.95 0.18 -10.94
CA TYR A 68 -4.07 -0.31 -9.88
C TYR A 68 -4.83 -0.78 -8.62
N PHE A 69 -4.23 -0.62 -7.44
CA PHE A 69 -4.95 -0.69 -6.17
C PHE A 69 -5.41 0.70 -5.75
N HIS A 70 -6.60 0.73 -5.15
CA HIS A 70 -7.18 1.96 -4.65
C HIS A 70 -6.27 2.60 -3.57
N SER A 71 -6.28 3.92 -3.50
CA SER A 71 -5.65 4.70 -2.43
C SER A 71 -6.76 5.11 -1.47
N SER A 72 -7.15 4.22 -0.55
CA SER A 72 -8.34 4.42 0.27
C SER A 72 -8.18 5.57 1.27
N GLY A 73 -8.79 6.72 0.99
CA GLY A 73 -8.89 7.83 1.92
C GLY A 73 -10.16 7.76 2.78
N SER A 74 -10.19 8.54 3.86
CA SER A 74 -11.41 8.75 4.63
C SER A 74 -11.34 10.04 5.45
N ILE A 75 -12.48 10.54 5.91
CA ILE A 75 -12.55 11.78 6.71
C ILE A 75 -11.71 11.62 7.99
N ALA A 76 -11.83 10.49 8.70
CA ALA A 76 -11.04 10.22 9.90
C ALA A 76 -9.53 10.17 9.61
N GLY A 77 -9.13 9.52 8.50
CA GLY A 77 -7.73 9.48 8.05
C GLY A 77 -7.19 10.88 7.74
N PHE A 78 -7.97 11.68 7.01
CA PHE A 78 -7.65 13.07 6.69
C PHE A 78 -7.50 13.94 7.95
N LEU A 79 -8.44 13.88 8.89
CA LEU A 79 -8.36 14.63 10.15
C LEU A 79 -7.14 14.22 10.97
N GLY A 80 -6.77 12.94 10.96
CA GLY A 80 -5.54 12.49 11.61
C GLY A 80 -4.27 13.04 10.95
N GLU A 81 -4.26 13.17 9.63
CA GLU A 81 -3.16 13.82 8.90
C GLU A 81 -3.10 15.32 9.19
N VAL A 82 -4.25 16.00 9.29
CA VAL A 82 -4.35 17.42 9.70
C VAL A 82 -3.78 17.61 11.10
N LEU A 83 -4.16 16.77 12.07
CA LEU A 83 -3.63 16.82 13.44
C LEU A 83 -2.12 16.52 13.47
N SER A 84 -1.67 15.46 12.79
CA SER A 84 -0.25 15.11 12.72
C SER A 84 0.58 16.25 12.13
N THR A 85 0.08 16.91 11.09
CA THR A 85 0.78 18.02 10.42
C THR A 85 0.71 19.30 11.25
N GLY A 86 -0.42 19.56 11.91
CA GLY A 86 -0.59 20.72 12.80
C GLY A 86 0.33 20.65 14.03
N PHE A 87 0.52 19.47 14.61
CA PHE A 87 1.48 19.29 15.71
C PHE A 87 2.94 19.34 15.24
N ASN A 88 3.22 18.90 14.01
CA ASN A 88 4.53 18.93 13.36
C ASN A 88 5.70 18.41 14.25
N VAL A 89 5.42 17.39 15.07
CA VAL A 89 6.43 16.79 15.95
C VAL A 89 7.36 15.88 15.15
N VAL A 90 8.61 15.75 15.62
CA VAL A 90 9.61 14.85 15.03
C VAL A 90 9.91 13.73 16.03
N GLY A 91 9.32 12.55 15.83
CA GLY A 91 9.39 11.42 16.77
C GLY A 91 10.52 10.44 16.48
N PHE A 92 11.78 10.89 16.48
CA PHE A 92 12.94 10.02 16.19
C PHE A 92 13.37 9.17 17.40
N ASN A 93 13.20 9.69 18.61
CA ASN A 93 13.38 8.94 19.86
C ASN A 93 12.19 9.19 20.79
N TRP A 94 12.03 8.38 21.83
CA TRP A 94 10.86 8.51 22.71
C TRP A 94 10.74 9.92 23.32
N ILE A 95 11.84 10.52 23.78
CA ILE A 95 11.80 11.84 24.45
C ILE A 95 11.41 12.99 23.51
N SER A 96 11.69 12.88 22.21
CA SER A 96 11.32 13.90 21.23
C SER A 96 9.80 14.05 21.07
N SER A 97 9.05 12.95 21.23
CA SER A 97 7.60 12.97 21.33
C SER A 97 7.09 11.64 21.89
N PRO A 98 6.88 11.53 23.23
CA PRO A 98 6.45 10.29 23.87
C PRO A 98 5.12 9.79 23.30
N ALA A 99 4.17 10.71 23.10
CA ALA A 99 2.86 10.39 22.54
C ALA A 99 2.94 9.82 21.11
N ALA A 100 3.86 10.31 20.28
CA ALA A 100 4.04 9.78 18.93
C ALA A 100 4.51 8.33 18.94
N THR A 101 5.43 8.00 19.85
CA THR A 101 6.00 6.66 20.00
C THR A 101 4.99 5.69 20.64
N GLU A 102 4.39 6.07 21.77
CA GLU A 102 3.49 5.20 22.53
C GLU A 102 2.17 4.96 21.81
N LEU A 103 1.61 5.96 21.14
CA LEU A 103 0.40 5.75 20.35
C LEU A 103 0.64 4.79 19.19
N GLU A 104 1.83 4.81 18.58
CA GLU A 104 2.20 3.85 17.54
C GLU A 104 2.28 2.43 18.09
N PHE A 105 2.87 2.24 19.27
CA PHE A 105 2.86 0.96 20.00
C PHE A 105 1.43 0.42 20.17
N VAL A 106 0.54 1.24 20.75
CA VAL A 106 -0.86 0.82 21.04
C VAL A 106 -1.60 0.47 19.76
N THR A 107 -1.46 1.32 18.75
CA THR A 107 -2.22 1.19 17.50
C THR A 107 -1.75 -0.01 16.67
N MET A 108 -0.44 -0.29 16.66
CA MET A 108 0.13 -1.47 15.99
C MET A 108 -0.26 -2.77 16.70
N ASP A 109 -0.38 -2.77 18.02
CA ASP A 109 -0.89 -3.94 18.77
C ASP A 109 -2.38 -4.17 18.51
N TRP A 110 -3.21 -3.12 18.54
CA TRP A 110 -4.64 -3.22 18.19
C TRP A 110 -4.83 -3.80 16.79
N LEU A 111 -4.08 -3.27 15.81
CA LEU A 111 -4.18 -3.72 14.43
C LEU A 111 -3.63 -5.14 14.26
N GLY A 112 -2.53 -5.50 14.93
CA GLY A 112 -2.00 -6.86 14.94
C GLY A 112 -2.99 -7.87 15.54
N GLN A 113 -3.71 -7.51 16.61
CA GLN A 113 -4.77 -8.33 17.20
C GLN A 113 -6.00 -8.46 16.28
N MET A 114 -6.41 -7.39 15.61
CA MET A 114 -7.49 -7.43 14.61
C MET A 114 -7.11 -8.33 13.42
N LEU A 115 -5.86 -8.24 12.99
CA LEU A 115 -5.22 -9.13 12.04
C LEU A 115 -4.76 -10.42 12.70
N GLY A 116 -5.28 -10.85 13.86
CA GLY A 116 -5.00 -12.08 14.59
C GLY A 116 -3.57 -12.61 14.51
N LEU A 117 -2.58 -11.72 14.45
CA LEU A 117 -1.17 -12.07 14.40
C LEU A 117 -0.79 -12.70 15.74
N PRO A 118 0.12 -13.68 15.76
CA PRO A 118 0.57 -14.27 17.00
C PRO A 118 1.26 -13.22 17.88
N GLN A 119 1.25 -13.47 19.21
CA GLN A 119 1.89 -12.59 20.20
C GLN A 119 3.37 -12.31 19.91
N SER A 120 4.04 -13.20 19.15
CA SER A 120 5.42 -12.99 18.72
C SER A 120 5.61 -11.81 17.76
N PHE A 121 4.56 -11.22 17.20
CA PHE A 121 4.61 -9.96 16.44
C PHE A 121 4.19 -8.73 17.23
N LEU A 122 3.57 -8.91 18.39
CA LEU A 122 3.02 -7.83 19.18
C LEU A 122 4.04 -7.34 20.21
N PHE A 123 3.95 -6.06 20.56
CA PHE A 123 4.76 -5.51 21.62
C PHE A 123 4.37 -6.05 23.01
N SER A 124 3.11 -6.48 23.19
CA SER A 124 2.69 -7.25 24.38
C SER A 124 3.37 -8.62 24.50
N GLY A 125 4.02 -9.11 23.44
CA GLY A 125 4.76 -10.36 23.43
C GLY A 125 6.27 -10.13 23.27
N THR A 126 6.85 -10.69 22.20
CA THR A 126 8.31 -10.62 21.94
C THR A 126 8.69 -9.78 20.74
N GLY A 127 7.71 -9.39 19.92
CA GLY A 127 7.92 -8.69 18.66
C GLY A 127 7.64 -7.21 18.75
N GLY A 128 7.26 -6.63 17.62
CA GLY A 128 6.74 -5.28 17.57
C GLY A 128 6.40 -4.85 16.15
N GLY A 129 5.76 -3.68 16.05
CA GLY A 129 5.34 -3.09 14.79
C GLY A 129 5.80 -1.65 14.61
N VAL A 130 6.05 -1.24 13.38
CA VAL A 130 6.44 0.13 13.02
C VAL A 130 5.65 0.59 11.78
N ILE A 131 5.24 1.86 11.78
CA ILE A 131 4.59 2.50 10.64
C ILE A 131 5.65 3.17 9.75
N GLN A 132 5.87 2.58 8.58
CA GLN A 132 6.77 3.05 7.52
C GLN A 132 6.03 3.97 6.54
N GLY A 133 6.81 4.72 5.75
CA GLY A 133 6.26 5.61 4.73
C GLY A 133 5.95 4.95 3.39
N THR A 134 6.51 3.79 3.11
CA THR A 134 6.19 3.02 1.91
C THR A 134 6.31 1.52 2.20
N THR A 135 5.65 0.70 1.38
CA THR A 135 6.03 -0.72 1.20
C THR A 135 6.94 -0.85 0.00
N TRP A 136 7.89 -1.77 0.09
CA TRP A 136 8.42 -2.45 -1.08
C TRP A 136 7.37 -3.44 -1.57
N SER A 137 6.85 -3.29 -2.80
CA SER A 137 6.00 -4.32 -3.42
C SER A 137 6.75 -4.89 -4.62
N ASP A 138 7.41 -6.03 -4.41
CA ASP A 138 8.03 -6.79 -5.51
C ASP A 138 7.11 -7.95 -5.89
N GLN A 139 7.04 -8.25 -7.19
CA GLN A 139 6.29 -9.41 -7.69
C GLN A 139 7.22 -10.63 -7.72
N THR A 140 7.56 -11.19 -6.56
CA THR A 140 8.34 -12.42 -6.53
C THR A 140 7.42 -13.63 -6.68
N HIS A 141 7.23 -14.13 -7.91
CA HIS A 141 6.55 -15.41 -8.11
C HIS A 141 7.42 -16.56 -7.57
N CYS A 142 6.91 -17.26 -6.55
CA CYS A 142 7.57 -18.37 -5.85
C CYS A 142 7.87 -19.62 -6.70
N ALA A 143 7.52 -19.64 -8.00
CA ALA A 143 7.91 -20.72 -8.91
C ALA A 143 9.45 -20.90 -8.99
N LEU A 144 10.21 -19.85 -8.65
CA LEU A 144 11.66 -19.86 -8.62
C LEU A 144 12.27 -20.55 -7.39
N LEU A 145 11.57 -20.82 -6.29
CA LEU A 145 12.23 -21.38 -5.10
C LEU A 145 12.76 -22.80 -5.29
N LYS A 146 12.02 -23.69 -5.96
CA LYS A 146 12.55 -25.04 -6.27
C LYS A 146 13.66 -24.99 -7.31
N ALA A 147 13.54 -24.12 -8.31
CA ALA A 147 14.54 -23.97 -9.37
C ALA A 147 15.84 -23.28 -8.86
N ALA A 148 15.70 -22.23 -8.05
CA ALA A 148 16.80 -21.54 -7.37
C ALA A 148 17.38 -22.37 -6.22
N LYS A 149 16.61 -23.28 -5.61
CA LYS A 149 17.11 -24.29 -4.66
C LYS A 149 18.09 -25.24 -5.35
N VAL A 150 17.72 -25.78 -6.53
CA VAL A 150 18.63 -26.63 -7.32
C VAL A 150 19.83 -25.82 -7.81
N ALA A 151 19.59 -24.70 -8.49
CA ALA A 151 20.67 -23.90 -9.08
C ALA A 151 21.60 -23.26 -8.04
N GLY A 152 21.05 -22.77 -6.92
CA GLY A 152 21.79 -22.06 -5.87
C GLY A 152 22.63 -22.98 -4.98
N LEU A 153 22.12 -24.16 -4.63
CA LEU A 153 22.90 -25.17 -3.91
C LEU A 153 24.01 -25.76 -4.80
N GLU A 154 23.74 -25.94 -6.10
CA GLU A 154 24.76 -26.37 -7.07
C GLU A 154 25.82 -25.30 -7.33
N SER A 155 25.49 -24.02 -7.19
CA SER A 155 26.41 -22.90 -7.40
C SER A 155 27.08 -22.36 -6.12
N GLY A 156 26.89 -22.99 -4.96
CA GLY A 156 27.48 -22.55 -3.68
C GLY A 156 26.92 -21.22 -3.12
N LEU A 157 25.71 -20.82 -3.52
CA LEU A 157 25.03 -19.62 -3.02
C LEU A 157 24.28 -19.92 -1.72
N ILE A 158 24.22 -18.93 -0.82
CA ILE A 158 23.47 -19.02 0.44
C ILE A 158 22.12 -18.31 0.26
N PRO A 159 20.99 -19.03 0.28
CA PRO A 159 19.70 -18.39 0.23
C PRO A 159 19.45 -17.63 1.55
N ALA A 160 19.17 -16.33 1.47
CA ALA A 160 19.09 -15.45 2.65
C ALA A 160 17.67 -14.93 2.94
N PHE A 161 16.89 -14.66 1.89
CA PHE A 161 15.61 -13.96 2.01
C PHE A 161 14.57 -14.48 1.02
N LEU A 162 13.31 -14.53 1.46
CA LEU A 162 12.14 -14.79 0.63
C LEU A 162 11.05 -13.75 0.93
N CYS A 163 10.48 -13.15 -0.11
CA CYS A 163 9.22 -12.41 -0.02
C CYS A 163 8.08 -13.29 -0.53
N ALA A 164 7.13 -13.65 0.33
CA ALA A 164 5.88 -14.29 -0.04
C ALA A 164 4.80 -13.21 -0.17
N THR A 165 4.07 -13.18 -1.28
CA THR A 165 3.10 -12.14 -1.55
C THR A 165 1.66 -12.65 -1.34
N MET A 166 0.91 -11.95 -0.50
CA MET A 166 -0.54 -12.11 -0.36
C MET A 166 -1.26 -11.00 -1.11
N GLY A 167 -1.72 -11.31 -2.33
CA GLY A 167 -2.39 -10.36 -3.20
C GLY A 167 -1.42 -9.62 -4.11
N THR A 168 -0.84 -10.34 -5.08
CA THR A 168 0.05 -9.75 -6.09
C THR A 168 -0.62 -8.61 -6.86
N THR A 169 0.18 -7.63 -7.31
CA THR A 169 -0.35 -6.43 -7.99
C THR A 169 -1.13 -6.75 -9.26
N SER A 170 -0.64 -7.67 -10.08
CA SER A 170 -1.21 -7.94 -11.40
C SER A 170 -2.54 -8.69 -11.34
N THR A 171 -2.62 -9.71 -10.48
CA THR A 171 -3.74 -10.68 -10.48
C THR A 171 -4.31 -10.98 -9.11
N THR A 172 -3.79 -10.36 -8.04
CA THR A 172 -4.12 -10.69 -6.64
C THR A 172 -3.94 -12.17 -6.31
N ALA A 173 -2.93 -12.81 -6.93
CA ALA A 173 -2.52 -14.15 -6.56
C ALA A 173 -2.00 -14.17 -5.12
N VAL A 174 -2.10 -15.33 -4.47
CA VAL A 174 -1.67 -15.53 -3.09
C VAL A 174 -0.68 -16.67 -3.02
N ASP A 175 0.50 -16.39 -2.51
CA ASP A 175 1.52 -17.39 -2.24
C ASP A 175 1.10 -18.29 -1.05
N PRO A 176 1.44 -19.59 -1.06
CA PRO A 176 1.10 -20.52 0.01
C PRO A 176 2.04 -20.34 1.22
N ILE A 177 1.76 -19.34 2.06
CA ILE A 177 2.61 -18.91 3.19
C ILE A 177 3.05 -20.08 4.08
N ARG A 178 2.13 -20.96 4.48
CA ARG A 178 2.46 -22.15 5.29
C ARG A 178 3.55 -23.01 4.65
N SER A 179 3.36 -23.45 3.42
CA SER A 179 4.33 -24.29 2.71
C SER A 179 5.67 -23.58 2.49
N LEU A 180 5.64 -22.28 2.19
CA LEU A 180 6.86 -21.50 2.03
C LEU A 180 7.63 -21.36 3.35
N SER A 181 6.93 -21.12 4.45
CA SER A 181 7.53 -20.96 5.78
C SER A 181 8.22 -22.24 6.27
N GLU A 182 7.67 -23.42 5.93
CA GLU A 182 8.27 -24.72 6.25
C GLU A 182 9.59 -24.92 5.49
N VAL A 183 9.62 -24.56 4.20
CA VAL A 183 10.82 -24.65 3.38
C VAL A 183 11.88 -23.67 3.87
N THR A 184 11.54 -22.40 4.10
CA THR A 184 12.53 -21.39 4.52
C THR A 184 13.16 -21.72 5.86
N LYS A 185 12.42 -22.39 6.75
CA LYS A 185 12.93 -22.85 8.05
C LYS A 185 14.03 -23.90 7.92
N GLU A 186 13.96 -24.78 6.92
CA GLU A 186 15.00 -25.80 6.65
C GLU A 186 16.35 -25.14 6.32
N TYR A 187 16.34 -23.97 5.69
CA TYR A 187 17.55 -23.26 5.21
C TYR A 187 17.95 -22.07 6.08
N GLY A 188 17.20 -21.78 7.15
CA GLY A 188 17.44 -20.59 7.97
C GLY A 188 17.24 -19.27 7.22
N MET A 189 16.41 -19.25 6.17
CA MET A 189 16.11 -18.04 5.41
C MET A 189 15.18 -17.11 6.17
N TRP A 190 15.35 -15.80 6.01
CA TRP A 190 14.34 -14.84 6.42
C TRP A 190 13.16 -14.88 5.45
N ILE A 191 11.93 -15.03 5.97
CA ILE A 191 10.71 -14.91 5.16
C ILE A 191 9.89 -13.69 5.58
N HIS A 192 9.62 -12.84 4.60
CA HIS A 192 8.70 -11.70 4.71
C HIS A 192 7.39 -12.02 4.01
N VAL A 193 6.26 -11.65 4.61
CA VAL A 193 4.96 -11.65 3.94
C VAL A 193 4.62 -10.22 3.53
N ASP A 194 4.58 -9.96 2.22
CA ASP A 194 4.04 -8.75 1.63
C ASP A 194 2.54 -8.93 1.39
N ALA A 195 1.73 -8.28 2.23
CA ALA A 195 0.28 -8.23 2.08
C ALA A 195 -0.20 -6.81 1.77
N ALA A 196 0.60 -5.99 1.06
CA ALA A 196 0.36 -4.55 0.87
C ALA A 196 -1.10 -4.18 0.60
N TYR A 197 -1.76 -4.88 -0.34
CA TYR A 197 -3.18 -4.65 -0.65
C TYR A 197 -4.11 -5.54 0.19
N ALA A 198 -3.90 -6.87 0.15
CA ALA A 198 -4.88 -7.82 0.66
C ALA A 198 -4.82 -8.02 2.18
N GLY A 199 -3.78 -7.56 2.86
CA GLY A 199 -3.61 -7.71 4.30
C GLY A 199 -4.75 -7.11 5.11
N SER A 200 -5.31 -5.98 4.65
CA SER A 200 -6.48 -5.35 5.26
C SER A 200 -7.70 -6.26 5.32
N ALA A 201 -7.90 -7.14 4.32
CA ALA A 201 -9.01 -8.09 4.31
C ALA A 201 -8.95 -9.09 5.48
N CYS A 202 -7.75 -9.38 6.01
CA CYS A 202 -7.55 -10.35 7.08
C CYS A 202 -8.07 -9.92 8.46
N ILE A 203 -8.58 -8.69 8.60
CA ILE A 203 -9.35 -8.31 9.80
C ILE A 203 -10.72 -9.02 9.83
N CYS A 204 -11.23 -9.42 8.66
CA CYS A 204 -12.45 -10.21 8.51
C CYS A 204 -12.09 -11.70 8.70
N PRO A 205 -12.74 -12.41 9.64
CA PRO A 205 -12.42 -13.81 9.93
C PRO A 205 -12.44 -14.73 8.71
N GLU A 206 -13.36 -14.49 7.76
CA GLU A 206 -13.52 -15.30 6.56
C GLU A 206 -12.35 -15.20 5.55
N TYR A 207 -11.52 -14.15 5.63
CA TYR A 207 -10.32 -13.97 4.79
C TYR A 207 -9.02 -14.31 5.53
N ARG A 208 -9.11 -14.67 6.81
CA ARG A 208 -7.97 -14.91 7.69
C ARG A 208 -7.08 -16.07 7.25
N HIS A 209 -7.68 -17.09 6.61
CA HIS A 209 -7.00 -18.29 6.13
C HIS A 209 -5.89 -17.99 5.12
N PHE A 210 -5.92 -16.84 4.44
CA PHE A 210 -4.88 -16.46 3.49
C PHE A 210 -3.53 -16.18 4.15
N ILE A 211 -3.49 -15.94 5.46
CA ILE A 211 -2.23 -15.76 6.22
C ILE A 211 -1.92 -16.94 7.15
N ASP A 212 -2.54 -18.11 6.92
CA ASP A 212 -2.18 -19.32 7.65
C ASP A 212 -0.69 -19.66 7.45
N GLY A 213 0.03 -19.92 8.53
CA GLY A 213 1.48 -20.09 8.53
C GLY A 213 2.27 -18.83 8.90
N VAL A 214 1.61 -17.68 9.10
CA VAL A 214 2.26 -16.43 9.56
C VAL A 214 3.00 -16.63 10.91
N GLU A 215 2.58 -17.58 11.73
CA GLU A 215 3.28 -18.00 12.95
C GLU A 215 4.70 -18.54 12.71
N ASN A 216 5.09 -18.84 11.48
CA ASN A 216 6.43 -19.26 11.11
C ASN A 216 7.23 -18.21 10.32
N VAL A 217 6.66 -17.04 10.01
CA VAL A 217 7.35 -16.00 9.22
C VAL A 217 8.13 -15.00 10.08
N ASN A 218 9.11 -14.28 9.52
CA ASN A 218 9.94 -13.34 10.30
C ASN A 218 9.36 -11.93 10.34
N SER A 219 8.75 -11.49 9.24
CA SER A 219 8.10 -10.17 9.14
C SER A 219 6.84 -10.21 8.27
N PHE A 220 5.90 -9.32 8.57
CA PHE A 220 4.62 -9.18 7.88
C PHE A 220 4.35 -7.70 7.63
N SER A 221 3.92 -7.33 6.42
CA SER A 221 3.53 -5.94 6.13
C SER A 221 2.21 -5.84 5.40
N PHE A 222 1.48 -4.74 5.62
CA PHE A 222 0.41 -4.31 4.72
C PHE A 222 0.27 -2.78 4.69
N ASN A 223 -0.34 -2.24 3.64
CA ASN A 223 -0.60 -0.80 3.54
C ASN A 223 -1.99 -0.43 3.99
N ALA A 224 -2.07 0.28 5.11
CA ALA A 224 -3.31 0.87 5.55
C ALA A 224 -3.84 1.93 4.56
N HIS A 225 -2.93 2.56 3.80
CA HIS A 225 -3.31 3.54 2.78
C HIS A 225 -3.79 2.95 1.45
N LYS A 226 -3.74 1.62 1.28
CA LYS A 226 -4.32 0.95 0.10
C LYS A 226 -5.80 0.61 0.35
N TRP A 227 -6.06 -0.16 1.41
CA TRP A 227 -7.42 -0.70 1.63
C TRP A 227 -7.85 -0.67 3.11
N PHE A 228 -7.41 0.34 3.87
CA PHE A 228 -7.74 0.51 5.28
C PHE A 228 -8.02 1.98 5.68
N PHE A 229 -8.42 2.80 4.71
CA PHE A 229 -9.02 4.13 4.94
C PHE A 229 -8.11 5.18 5.60
N THR A 230 -6.80 4.93 5.69
CA THR A 230 -5.81 5.94 6.06
C THR A 230 -5.28 6.65 4.83
N THR A 231 -5.03 7.95 4.92
CA THR A 231 -4.43 8.70 3.81
C THR A 231 -2.96 8.29 3.63
N LEU A 232 -2.46 8.32 2.39
CA LEU A 232 -1.05 8.08 2.07
C LEU A 232 -0.16 9.08 2.83
N ASP A 233 0.92 8.67 3.49
CA ASP A 233 1.55 7.35 3.63
C ASP A 233 1.20 6.58 4.92
N CYS A 234 0.94 5.27 4.84
CA CYS A 234 0.75 4.44 6.04
C CYS A 234 1.02 2.95 5.73
N CYS A 235 2.26 2.51 5.89
CA CYS A 235 2.68 1.11 5.76
C CYS A 235 2.88 0.52 7.16
N CYS A 236 2.18 -0.55 7.51
CA CYS A 236 2.31 -1.21 8.80
C CYS A 236 3.21 -2.43 8.64
N LEU A 237 4.36 -2.45 9.32
CA LEU A 237 5.31 -3.56 9.34
C LEU A 237 5.37 -4.16 10.74
N TRP A 238 5.21 -5.46 10.86
CA TRP A 238 5.49 -6.23 12.07
C TRP A 238 6.71 -7.12 11.88
N VAL A 239 7.52 -7.25 12.92
CA VAL A 239 8.70 -8.11 12.96
C VAL A 239 8.68 -8.94 14.25
N LYS A 240 9.12 -10.20 14.14
CA LYS A 240 9.25 -11.07 15.34
C LYS A 240 10.47 -10.78 16.19
N ASP A 241 11.56 -10.38 15.54
CA ASP A 241 12.80 -9.97 16.21
C ASP A 241 13.11 -8.52 15.83
N PRO A 242 12.62 -7.53 16.60
CA PRO A 242 12.98 -6.15 16.38
C PRO A 242 14.47 -5.87 16.58
N GLY A 243 15.18 -6.72 17.32
CA GLY A 243 16.62 -6.64 17.48
C GLY A 243 17.36 -6.80 16.14
N ALA A 244 16.80 -7.53 15.18
CA ALA A 244 17.34 -7.63 13.82
C ALA A 244 17.31 -6.27 13.09
N LEU A 245 16.23 -5.48 13.26
CA LEU A 245 16.16 -4.13 12.71
C LEU A 245 17.17 -3.21 13.38
N THR A 246 17.18 -3.17 14.72
CA THR A 246 18.10 -2.32 15.48
C THR A 246 19.56 -2.62 15.15
N LYS A 247 19.96 -3.90 15.07
CA LYS A 247 21.34 -4.27 14.70
C LYS A 247 21.72 -3.82 13.29
N SER A 248 20.76 -3.79 12.38
CA SER A 248 21.00 -3.47 10.97
C SER A 248 20.96 -1.96 10.69
N LEU A 249 20.17 -1.20 11.44
CA LEU A 249 19.83 0.20 11.15
C LEU A 249 20.32 1.19 12.19
N SER A 250 20.67 0.75 13.40
CA SER A 250 21.11 1.63 14.48
C SER A 250 22.37 2.39 14.09
N SER A 251 22.38 3.68 14.39
CA SER A 251 23.57 4.53 14.36
C SER A 251 23.79 5.16 15.73
N SER A 252 25.00 5.05 16.27
CA SER A 252 25.34 5.59 17.59
C SER A 252 25.95 7.00 17.46
N ALA A 253 25.11 8.03 17.44
CA ALA A 253 25.57 9.41 17.58
C ALA A 253 25.35 9.91 19.01
N GLU A 254 26.33 10.62 19.58
CA GLU A 254 26.30 11.04 20.99
C GLU A 254 25.07 11.90 21.32
N TYR A 255 24.65 12.77 20.40
CA TYR A 255 23.51 13.67 20.56
C TYR A 255 22.14 12.96 20.57
N LEU A 256 22.09 11.68 20.17
CA LEU A 256 20.86 10.87 20.18
C LEU A 256 20.68 10.10 21.49
N LYS A 257 21.71 10.02 22.33
CA LYS A 257 21.66 9.31 23.61
C LYS A 257 20.79 10.04 24.61
N ASN A 258 19.94 9.29 25.30
CA ASN A 258 19.16 9.79 26.43
C ASN A 258 18.92 8.65 27.44
N ASN A 259 18.58 9.03 28.67
CA ASN A 259 18.41 8.08 29.78
C ASN A 259 17.26 7.09 29.57
N ALA A 260 16.18 7.51 28.88
CA ALA A 260 15.05 6.63 28.59
C ALA A 260 15.47 5.52 27.60
N SER A 261 16.17 5.84 26.52
CA SER A 261 16.72 4.85 25.59
C SER A 261 17.72 3.91 26.27
N GLY A 262 18.54 4.43 27.18
CA GLY A 262 19.49 3.63 27.98
C GLY A 262 18.81 2.62 28.90
N SER A 263 17.59 2.90 29.34
CA SER A 263 16.79 1.99 30.19
C SER A 263 16.26 0.76 29.45
N LYS A 264 16.26 0.77 28.11
CA LYS A 264 15.64 -0.25 27.24
C LYS A 264 14.14 -0.49 27.50
N GLN A 265 13.46 0.40 28.22
CA GLN A 265 12.02 0.36 28.46
C GLN A 265 11.21 1.07 27.37
N VAL A 266 11.88 1.80 26.47
CA VAL A 266 11.26 2.60 25.41
C VAL A 266 11.77 2.18 24.04
N VAL A 267 10.94 2.38 23.02
CA VAL A 267 11.27 2.09 21.62
C VAL A 267 11.79 3.36 20.96
N ASP A 268 13.00 3.31 20.41
CA ASP A 268 13.51 4.35 19.52
C ASP A 268 13.26 3.94 18.06
N TYR A 269 12.13 4.37 17.51
CA TYR A 269 11.73 3.97 16.15
C TYR A 269 12.71 4.40 15.05
N LYS A 270 13.63 5.35 15.28
CA LYS A 270 14.72 5.64 14.33
C LYS A 270 15.52 4.40 13.96
N ASP A 271 15.68 3.45 14.88
CA ASP A 271 16.49 2.23 14.66
C ASP A 271 15.67 1.11 13.98
N TRP A 272 14.40 1.38 13.65
CA TRP A 272 13.47 0.42 13.02
C TRP A 272 13.12 0.85 11.59
N GLN A 273 13.78 1.89 11.07
CA GLN A 273 13.58 2.42 9.72
C GLN A 273 14.83 3.10 9.20
N ILE A 274 14.80 3.53 7.94
CA ILE A 274 15.94 4.17 7.29
C ILE A 274 16.12 5.63 7.72
N THR A 275 15.02 6.39 7.88
CA THR A 275 15.12 7.83 8.19
C THR A 275 15.27 8.07 9.68
N LEU A 276 15.98 9.14 10.07
CA LEU A 276 16.04 9.57 11.47
C LEU A 276 14.70 10.21 11.89
N SER A 277 14.36 11.32 11.23
CA SER A 277 13.13 12.07 11.49
C SER A 277 11.88 11.29 11.09
N ARG A 278 10.84 11.39 11.93
CA ARG A 278 9.56 10.69 11.77
C ARG A 278 8.38 11.59 12.09
N ARG A 279 7.32 11.46 11.30
CA ARG A 279 6.02 12.11 11.52
C ARG A 279 5.18 11.30 12.51
N PHE A 280 4.13 11.91 13.04
CA PHE A 280 3.16 11.27 13.95
C PHE A 280 2.13 10.41 13.18
N ARG A 281 2.62 9.40 12.43
CA ARG A 281 1.79 8.58 11.52
C ARG A 281 0.68 7.78 12.22
N SER A 282 0.90 7.38 13.48
CA SER A 282 -0.10 6.63 14.25
C SER A 282 -1.39 7.41 14.51
N MET A 283 -1.36 8.75 14.45
CA MET A 283 -2.54 9.60 14.66
C MET A 283 -3.69 9.27 13.69
N LYS A 284 -3.40 9.16 12.38
CA LYS A 284 -4.43 8.84 11.39
C LYS A 284 -4.99 7.43 11.52
N LEU A 285 -4.13 6.46 11.80
CA LEU A 285 -4.57 5.07 11.98
C LEU A 285 -5.44 4.94 13.24
N TRP A 286 -5.03 5.59 14.33
CA TRP A 286 -5.79 5.64 15.58
C TRP A 286 -7.17 6.30 15.38
N LEU A 287 -7.25 7.42 14.66
CA LEU A 287 -8.52 8.07 14.34
C LEU A 287 -9.43 7.18 13.49
N VAL A 288 -8.90 6.51 12.46
CA VAL A 288 -9.67 5.58 11.62
C VAL A 288 -10.25 4.45 12.46
N LEU A 289 -9.42 3.79 13.28
CA LEU A 289 -9.86 2.69 14.13
C LEU A 289 -10.96 3.12 15.11
N ARG A 290 -10.82 4.30 15.74
CA ARG A 290 -11.79 4.80 16.71
C ARG A 290 -13.07 5.37 16.09
N SER A 291 -12.96 6.00 14.93
CA SER A 291 -14.11 6.68 14.30
C SER A 291 -15.06 5.69 13.63
N TYR A 292 -14.52 4.64 13.01
CA TYR A 292 -15.34 3.63 12.34
C TYR A 292 -15.63 2.43 13.25
N GLY A 293 -14.65 2.00 14.05
CA GLY A 293 -14.73 0.73 14.77
C GLY A 293 -14.52 -0.49 13.88
N VAL A 294 -14.13 -1.61 14.50
CA VAL A 294 -13.74 -2.84 13.79
C VAL A 294 -14.86 -3.39 12.89
N GLU A 295 -16.11 -3.36 13.37
CA GLU A 295 -17.22 -3.94 12.63
C GLU A 295 -17.54 -3.18 11.34
N ASN A 296 -17.52 -1.84 11.38
CA ASN A 296 -17.73 -1.05 10.17
C ASN A 296 -16.57 -1.19 9.19
N LEU A 297 -15.32 -1.23 9.68
CA LEU A 297 -14.16 -1.51 8.83
C LEU A 297 -14.29 -2.85 8.10
N ARG A 298 -14.72 -3.91 8.80
CA ARG A 298 -15.02 -5.20 8.18
C ARG A 298 -16.12 -5.08 7.13
N ASN A 299 -17.18 -4.33 7.43
CA ASN A 299 -18.31 -4.16 6.51
C ASN A 299 -17.94 -3.37 5.25
N PHE A 300 -17.06 -2.36 5.34
CA PHE A 300 -16.54 -1.67 4.16
C PHE A 300 -15.69 -2.60 3.27
N LEU A 301 -14.84 -3.43 3.86
CA LEU A 301 -14.07 -4.41 3.09
C LEU A 301 -14.98 -5.44 2.40
N ARG A 302 -15.97 -5.95 3.13
CA ARG A 302 -16.99 -6.86 2.59
C ARG A 302 -17.81 -6.22 1.48
N SER A 303 -18.16 -4.93 1.57
CA SER A 303 -18.93 -4.25 0.52
C SER A 303 -18.13 -4.14 -0.77
N HIS A 304 -16.85 -3.79 -0.70
CA HIS A 304 -15.94 -3.78 -1.85
C HIS A 304 -15.83 -5.17 -2.50
N VAL A 305 -15.67 -6.24 -1.71
CA VAL A 305 -15.63 -7.60 -2.26
C VAL A 305 -16.97 -8.00 -2.88
N LYS A 306 -18.11 -7.65 -2.27
CA LYS A 306 -19.44 -7.90 -2.85
C LYS A 306 -19.63 -7.21 -4.19
N MET A 307 -19.15 -5.97 -4.34
CA MET A 307 -19.19 -5.26 -5.63
C MET A 307 -18.32 -5.96 -6.69
N ALA A 308 -17.13 -6.43 -6.31
CA ALA A 308 -16.27 -7.19 -7.21
C ALA A 308 -16.90 -8.54 -7.62
N ILE A 309 -17.56 -9.25 -6.70
CA ILE A 309 -18.32 -10.48 -7.00
C ILE A 309 -19.42 -10.17 -8.01
N ARG A 310 -20.19 -9.10 -7.79
CA ARG A 310 -21.26 -8.70 -8.70
C ARG A 310 -20.71 -8.35 -10.08
N PHE A 311 -19.59 -7.63 -10.15
CA PHE A 311 -18.94 -7.31 -11.42
C PHE A 311 -18.46 -8.57 -12.15
N GLN A 312 -17.84 -9.52 -11.45
CA GLN A 312 -17.44 -10.81 -12.00
C GLN A 312 -18.64 -11.55 -12.63
N GLN A 313 -19.78 -11.60 -11.93
CA GLN A 313 -21.00 -12.22 -12.46
C GLN A 313 -21.52 -11.55 -13.73
N LEU A 314 -21.39 -10.22 -13.84
CA LEU A 314 -21.75 -9.50 -15.07
C LEU A 314 -20.82 -9.87 -16.23
N VAL A 315 -19.51 -9.96 -15.96
CA VAL A 315 -18.50 -10.40 -16.95
C VAL A 315 -18.79 -11.83 -17.41
N GLU A 316 -19.01 -12.76 -16.49
CA GLU A 316 -19.29 -14.18 -16.79
C GLU A 316 -20.62 -14.39 -17.52
N SER A 317 -21.59 -13.48 -17.34
CA SER A 317 -22.87 -13.54 -18.05
C SER A 317 -22.77 -13.15 -19.52
N ASP A 318 -21.68 -12.51 -19.92
CA ASP A 318 -21.45 -12.01 -21.28
C ASP A 318 -20.42 -12.90 -22.01
N ASN A 319 -20.88 -13.61 -23.04
CA ASN A 319 -20.06 -14.52 -23.83
C ASN A 319 -18.95 -13.84 -24.64
N ARG A 320 -18.84 -12.51 -24.61
CA ARG A 320 -17.74 -11.77 -25.25
C ARG A 320 -16.50 -11.69 -24.38
N PHE A 321 -16.63 -11.91 -23.08
CA PHE A 321 -15.57 -11.76 -22.09
C PHE A 321 -15.23 -13.09 -21.41
N GLU A 322 -14.06 -13.15 -20.79
CA GLU A 322 -13.68 -14.21 -19.87
C GLU A 322 -12.97 -13.65 -18.64
N VAL A 323 -13.20 -14.28 -17.49
CA VAL A 323 -12.43 -14.04 -16.26
C VAL A 323 -11.15 -14.85 -16.34
N VAL A 324 -10.00 -14.19 -16.27
CA VAL A 324 -8.68 -14.79 -16.58
C VAL A 324 -8.08 -15.55 -15.39
N VAL A 325 -8.35 -15.08 -14.17
CA VAL A 325 -7.89 -15.72 -12.94
C VAL A 325 -8.98 -15.70 -11.86
N PRO A 326 -8.97 -16.63 -10.89
CA PRO A 326 -9.90 -16.60 -9.76
C PRO A 326 -9.80 -15.29 -8.96
N ARG A 327 -10.96 -14.70 -8.65
CA ARG A 327 -11.07 -13.50 -7.81
C ARG A 327 -10.94 -13.88 -6.33
N ASN A 328 -9.83 -13.50 -5.71
CA ASN A 328 -9.62 -13.69 -4.26
C ASN A 328 -10.24 -12.56 -3.43
N PHE A 329 -10.02 -11.29 -3.82
CA PHE A 329 -10.41 -10.09 -3.08
C PHE A 329 -11.33 -9.18 -3.91
N ALA A 330 -11.16 -7.85 -3.87
CA ALA A 330 -12.02 -6.92 -4.61
C ALA A 330 -11.49 -6.53 -6.00
N MET A 331 -10.64 -7.36 -6.62
CA MET A 331 -10.10 -7.14 -7.96
C MET A 331 -10.48 -8.30 -8.89
N VAL A 332 -11.03 -7.98 -10.06
CA VAL A 332 -11.43 -8.96 -11.09
C VAL A 332 -10.56 -8.77 -12.32
N CYS A 333 -9.82 -9.82 -12.71
CA CYS A 333 -9.06 -9.84 -13.96
C CYS A 333 -9.89 -10.48 -15.05
N PHE A 334 -10.16 -9.75 -16.12
CA PHE A 334 -10.95 -10.22 -17.25
C PHE A 334 -10.38 -9.69 -18.56
N ARG A 335 -10.75 -10.29 -19.68
CA ARG A 335 -10.40 -9.80 -21.02
C ARG A 335 -11.52 -10.10 -22.02
N VAL A 336 -11.45 -9.43 -23.18
CA VAL A 336 -12.30 -9.75 -24.34
C VAL A 336 -11.77 -11.01 -25.03
N LEU A 337 -12.66 -11.94 -25.37
CA LEU A 337 -12.29 -13.15 -26.10
C LEU A 337 -11.81 -12.82 -27.53
N PRO A 338 -10.73 -13.46 -28.03
CA PRO A 338 -10.26 -13.27 -29.40
C PRO A 338 -11.33 -13.52 -30.47
N THR A 339 -12.26 -14.45 -30.22
CA THR A 339 -13.37 -14.77 -31.14
C THR A 339 -14.37 -13.62 -31.30
N SER A 340 -14.52 -12.79 -30.27
CA SER A 340 -15.43 -11.64 -30.25
C SER A 340 -14.91 -10.46 -31.07
N LEU A 341 -13.60 -10.41 -31.30
CA LEU A 341 -12.90 -9.34 -32.02
C LEU A 341 -12.90 -9.54 -33.55
N LYS A 342 -13.26 -10.73 -34.04
CA LYS A 342 -13.23 -11.09 -35.48
C LYS A 342 -14.47 -10.68 -36.28
N LYS A 343 -15.43 -9.96 -35.69
CA LYS A 343 -16.64 -9.49 -36.38
C LYS A 343 -16.53 -8.01 -36.76
N GLU A 344 -15.67 -7.70 -37.73
CA GLU A 344 -15.90 -6.53 -38.59
C GLU A 344 -16.11 -7.00 -40.04
N PRO A 345 -17.28 -6.75 -40.63
CA PRO A 345 -17.47 -6.87 -42.07
C PRO A 345 -16.93 -5.60 -42.71
N ASN A 346 -15.61 -5.47 -42.86
CA ASN A 346 -14.92 -4.62 -43.86
C ASN A 346 -13.39 -4.67 -43.68
N GLY A 347 -12.76 -5.71 -44.22
CA GLY A 347 -11.41 -5.61 -44.83
C GLY A 347 -10.17 -5.30 -43.98
N CYS A 348 -10.27 -4.92 -42.70
CA CYS A 348 -9.08 -4.62 -41.89
C CYS A 348 -8.67 -5.85 -41.08
N LYS A 349 -7.64 -6.57 -41.54
CA LYS A 349 -7.01 -7.66 -40.78
C LYS A 349 -6.35 -7.06 -39.53
N ILE A 350 -6.98 -7.23 -38.37
CA ILE A 350 -6.29 -7.06 -37.09
C ILE A 350 -5.56 -8.38 -36.83
N GLU A 351 -4.24 -8.38 -37.02
CA GLU A 351 -3.39 -9.51 -36.64
C GLU A 351 -3.60 -9.84 -35.16
N SER A 352 -3.84 -11.11 -34.88
CA SER A 352 -4.20 -11.65 -33.56
C SER A 352 -3.02 -11.78 -32.61
N GLY A 353 -2.05 -10.89 -32.71
CA GLY A 353 -1.00 -10.64 -31.73
C GLY A 353 -0.96 -9.15 -31.49
N ASN A 354 -0.92 -8.72 -30.22
CA ASN A 354 -0.84 -7.30 -29.79
C ASN A 354 -2.13 -6.47 -29.82
N ILE A 355 -3.18 -6.93 -29.15
CA ILE A 355 -4.12 -5.96 -28.54
C ILE A 355 -3.53 -5.44 -27.22
N GLU A 356 -2.79 -6.28 -26.47
CA GLU A 356 -1.99 -5.81 -25.33
C GLU A 356 -0.91 -4.83 -25.78
N ALA A 357 -0.13 -5.10 -26.82
CA ALA A 357 0.79 -4.07 -27.30
C ALA A 357 0.11 -2.91 -28.03
N LYS A 358 -1.07 -3.01 -28.64
CA LYS A 358 -1.74 -1.78 -29.12
C LYS A 358 -2.29 -0.88 -28.01
N LEU A 359 -2.61 -1.44 -26.84
CA LEU A 359 -3.00 -0.68 -25.65
C LEU A 359 -1.79 -0.18 -24.84
N ILE A 360 -0.63 -0.81 -24.99
CA ILE A 360 0.63 -0.42 -24.32
C ILE A 360 1.53 0.46 -25.22
N ASP A 361 1.53 0.24 -26.54
CA ASP A 361 2.36 0.93 -27.54
C ASP A 361 1.81 2.32 -27.92
N GLN A 362 0.52 2.61 -27.65
CA GLN A 362 0.01 3.95 -27.92
C GLN A 362 0.43 5.00 -26.88
N GLU A 363 1.06 4.62 -25.76
CA GLU A 363 1.56 5.58 -24.77
C GLU A 363 3.00 5.38 -24.24
N TYR A 364 3.69 4.25 -24.46
CA TYR A 364 4.99 4.04 -23.80
C TYR A 364 6.15 3.42 -24.62
N ALA A 365 6.03 3.22 -25.93
CA ALA A 365 7.08 2.53 -26.72
C ALA A 365 8.24 3.41 -27.24
N ASN A 366 8.30 4.71 -26.92
CA ASN A 366 9.35 5.61 -27.47
C ASN A 366 10.42 6.11 -26.49
N ASP A 367 10.39 5.72 -25.21
CA ASP A 367 11.35 6.25 -24.21
C ASP A 367 12.48 5.28 -23.80
N PHE A 368 12.68 4.19 -24.53
CA PHE A 368 13.91 3.38 -24.41
C PHE A 368 14.38 2.89 -25.78
N ASN A 369 15.01 3.80 -26.54
CA ASN A 369 16.03 3.48 -27.54
C ASN A 369 17.23 4.41 -27.35
#